data_AF-A0A7M4APS5-F1
#
_entry.id   AF-A0A7M4APS5-F1
#
_cell.length_a   1.000
_cell.length_b   1.000
_cell.length_c   1.000
_cell.angle_alpha   90.00
_cell.angle_beta   90.00
_cell.angle_gamma   90.00
#
_symmetry.space_group_name_H-M   'P 1'
#
loop_
_entity.id
_entity.type
_entity.pdbx_description
1 polymer ?
#
loop_
_entity_poly.entity_id
_entity_poly.type
_entity_poly.pdbx_seq_one_letter_code
_entity_poly.pdbx_strand_id
1 'polypeptide(L)'
;LRTENEPVEPTRPERVAGSDAATKKALEALSELVALLGFTQTSTAVDAKGLEALPEVRRALASQVNVSPRDVRIGRLLRLTLRLLPAEDGLDEERARMLATLCQMVPPLKRWMRRRLEARHSGSSGDFLDDASELGVALQRIPGLGKHVPLNVDEWPLPSDVQDLHSEVEKLGRSVNLPSAGGVKA
;
A
#
# COMPACT_ATOMS: atom_id res chain seq x y z
N LEU A 1 1.58 -65.84 -2.17
CA LEU A 1 2.30 -64.61 -2.61
C LEU A 1 1.35 -63.45 -2.41
N ARG A 2 1.49 -62.75 -1.27
CA ARG A 2 0.77 -61.51 -0.95
C ARG A 2 1.57 -60.35 -1.55
N THR A 3 0.89 -59.43 -2.22
CA THR A 3 1.37 -58.06 -2.42
C THR A 3 0.18 -57.15 -2.19
N GLU A 4 0.12 -56.61 -0.96
CA GLU A 4 -0.81 -55.55 -0.57
C GLU A 4 -0.21 -54.24 -1.08
N ASN A 5 -0.98 -53.52 -1.90
CA ASN A 5 -0.66 -52.16 -2.34
C ASN A 5 -0.99 -51.21 -1.18
N GLU A 6 0.03 -50.57 -0.61
CA GLU A 6 -0.12 -49.50 0.37
C GLU A 6 -0.46 -48.18 -0.34
N PRO A 7 -1.45 -47.40 0.14
CA PRO A 7 -1.74 -46.09 -0.42
C PRO A 7 -0.72 -45.06 0.10
N VAL A 8 -0.01 -44.42 -0.82
CA VAL A 8 0.91 -43.31 -0.53
C VAL A 8 0.08 -42.08 -0.15
N GLU A 9 0.13 -41.66 1.12
CA GLU A 9 -0.42 -40.37 1.55
C GLU A 9 0.35 -39.21 0.89
N PRO A 10 -0.35 -38.14 0.46
CA PRO A 10 0.31 -36.97 -0.09
C PRO A 10 1.10 -36.25 1.01
N THR A 11 2.42 -36.19 0.85
CA THR A 11 3.32 -35.44 1.71
C THR A 11 2.91 -33.97 1.75
N ARG A 12 2.47 -33.51 2.92
CA ARG A 12 2.26 -32.09 3.22
C ARG A 12 3.59 -31.36 2.96
N PRO A 13 3.63 -30.27 2.16
CA PRO A 13 4.88 -29.58 1.93
C PRO A 13 5.44 -29.09 3.27
N GLU A 14 6.69 -29.46 3.55
CA GLU A 14 7.42 -29.04 4.74
C GLU A 14 7.46 -27.51 4.80
N ARG A 15 6.91 -26.94 5.88
CA ARG A 15 7.06 -25.51 6.17
C ARG A 15 8.54 -25.20 6.38
N VAL A 16 9.15 -24.54 5.40
CA VAL A 16 10.53 -24.05 5.53
C VAL A 16 10.56 -22.99 6.63
N ALA A 17 11.33 -23.20 7.70
CA ALA A 17 11.38 -22.30 8.85
C ALA A 17 11.66 -20.82 8.51
N GLY A 18 12.32 -20.54 7.38
CA GLY A 18 12.52 -19.17 6.86
C GLY A 18 11.26 -18.50 6.32
N SER A 19 10.25 -19.27 5.90
CA SER A 19 8.98 -18.75 5.38
C SER A 19 8.14 -18.10 6.48
N ASP A 20 8.16 -18.64 7.70
CA ASP A 20 7.37 -18.14 8.82
C ASP A 20 7.88 -16.77 9.30
N ALA A 21 9.21 -16.62 9.42
CA ALA A 21 9.84 -15.34 9.76
C ALA A 21 9.60 -14.26 8.70
N ALA A 22 9.69 -14.62 7.42
CA ALA A 22 9.40 -13.73 6.30
C ALA A 22 7.93 -13.25 6.30
N THR A 23 7.00 -14.18 6.52
CA THR A 23 5.56 -13.88 6.60
C THR A 23 5.27 -12.92 7.75
N LYS A 24 5.87 -13.17 8.93
CA LYS A 24 5.74 -12.28 10.09
C LYS A 24 6.21 -10.85 9.78
N LYS A 25 7.39 -10.71 9.16
CA LYS A 25 7.93 -9.41 8.76
C LYS A 25 7.02 -8.68 7.76
N ALA A 26 6.42 -9.41 6.83
CA ALA A 26 5.47 -8.84 5.88
C ALA A 26 4.18 -8.38 6.57
N LEU A 27 3.68 -9.13 7.55
CA LEU A 27 2.52 -8.74 8.37
C LEU A 27 2.81 -7.50 9.23
N GLU A 28 3.99 -7.40 9.84
CA GLU A 28 4.42 -6.22 10.60
C GLU A 28 4.45 -4.97 9.71
N ALA A 29 5.08 -5.06 8.52
CA ALA A 29 5.12 -3.96 7.57
C ALA A 29 3.73 -3.60 7.02
N LEU A 30 2.85 -4.59 6.80
CA LEU A 30 1.47 -4.36 6.39
C LEU A 30 0.68 -3.63 7.49
N SER A 31 0.81 -4.07 8.75
CA SER A 31 0.15 -3.46 9.90
C SER A 31 0.54 -1.99 10.04
N GLU A 32 1.84 -1.69 9.96
CA GLU A 32 2.34 -0.31 9.97
C GLU A 32 1.73 0.51 8.83
N LEU A 33 1.76 -0.02 7.59
CA LEU A 33 1.25 0.70 6.43
C LEU A 33 -0.25 1.01 6.56
N VAL A 34 -1.07 0.04 6.96
CA VAL A 34 -2.52 0.27 7.07
C VAL A 34 -2.85 1.20 8.23
N ALA A 35 -2.08 1.19 9.32
CA ALA A 35 -2.19 2.20 10.38
C ALA A 35 -1.87 3.62 9.86
N LEU A 36 -0.78 3.77 9.10
CA LEU A 36 -0.38 5.04 8.49
C LEU A 36 -1.43 5.60 7.51
N LEU A 37 -2.18 4.71 6.86
CA LEU A 37 -3.28 5.04 5.95
C LEU A 37 -4.61 5.34 6.65
N GLY A 38 -4.68 5.27 7.99
CA GLY A 38 -5.89 5.57 8.77
C GLY A 38 -6.72 4.34 9.17
N PHE A 39 -6.33 3.12 8.77
CA PHE A 39 -7.05 1.89 9.10
C PHE A 39 -6.56 1.27 10.43
N THR A 40 -6.66 2.02 11.52
CA THR A 40 -6.15 1.60 12.84
C THR A 40 -6.73 0.28 13.33
N GLN A 41 -8.06 0.09 13.21
CA GLN A 41 -8.72 -1.17 13.59
C GLN A 41 -8.22 -2.36 12.76
N THR A 42 -7.96 -2.14 11.47
CA THR A 42 -7.43 -3.16 10.57
C THR A 42 -5.99 -3.51 10.91
N SER A 43 -5.15 -2.52 11.25
CA SER A 43 -3.80 -2.76 11.77
C SER A 43 -3.83 -3.62 13.03
N THR A 44 -4.66 -3.27 14.02
CA THR A 44 -4.81 -4.08 15.24
C THR A 44 -5.27 -5.51 14.93
N ALA A 45 -6.15 -5.70 13.94
CA ALA A 45 -6.57 -7.03 13.51
C ALA A 45 -5.43 -7.84 12.89
N VAL A 46 -4.57 -7.21 12.09
CA VAL A 46 -3.35 -7.84 11.52
C VAL A 46 -2.40 -8.25 12.65
N ASP A 47 -2.16 -7.39 13.63
CA ASP A 47 -1.28 -7.70 14.76
C ASP A 47 -1.80 -8.88 15.60
N ALA A 48 -3.13 -8.96 15.78
CA ALA A 48 -3.75 -9.97 16.62
C ALA A 48 -3.98 -11.32 15.91
N LYS A 49 -4.32 -11.30 14.62
CA LYS A 49 -4.78 -12.48 13.86
C LYS A 49 -3.88 -12.86 12.68
N GLY A 50 -2.87 -12.06 12.37
CA GLY A 50 -1.95 -12.29 11.26
C GLY A 50 -2.68 -12.43 9.91
N LEU A 51 -2.43 -13.55 9.22
CA LEU A 51 -3.01 -13.84 7.89
C LEU A 51 -4.54 -13.91 7.89
N GLU A 52 -5.17 -14.28 9.00
CA GLU A 52 -6.62 -14.39 9.11
C GLU A 52 -7.31 -13.02 8.97
N ALA A 53 -6.60 -11.91 9.21
CA ALA A 53 -7.12 -10.55 9.03
C ALA A 53 -7.09 -10.06 7.58
N LEU A 54 -6.39 -10.75 6.66
CA LEU A 54 -6.20 -10.28 5.28
C LEU A 54 -7.50 -10.07 4.48
N PRO A 55 -8.58 -10.85 4.65
CA PRO A 55 -9.86 -10.56 4.00
C PRO A 55 -10.44 -9.20 4.39
N GLU A 56 -10.30 -8.81 5.67
CA GLU A 56 -10.74 -7.50 6.18
C GLU A 56 -9.86 -6.38 5.62
N VAL A 57 -8.54 -6.56 5.64
CA VAL A 57 -7.56 -5.63 5.03
C VAL A 57 -7.88 -5.39 3.56
N ARG A 58 -8.11 -6.47 2.81
CA ARG A 58 -8.44 -6.40 1.38
C ARG A 58 -9.71 -5.60 1.15
N ARG A 59 -10.76 -5.84 1.94
CA ARG A 59 -12.02 -5.11 1.83
C ARG A 59 -11.83 -3.63 2.15
N ALA A 60 -11.11 -3.30 3.22
CA ALA A 60 -10.84 -1.92 3.62
C ALA A 60 -10.09 -1.15 2.52
N LEU A 61 -8.98 -1.70 2.03
CA LEU A 61 -8.20 -1.10 0.94
C LEU A 61 -9.00 -0.99 -0.37
N ALA A 62 -9.68 -2.07 -0.78
CA ALA A 62 -10.45 -2.09 -2.03
C ALA A 62 -11.58 -1.04 -2.05
N SER A 63 -12.20 -0.77 -0.90
CA SER A 63 -13.22 0.29 -0.77
C SER A 63 -12.67 1.68 -1.08
N GLN A 64 -11.36 1.86 -0.94
CA GLN A 64 -10.69 3.14 -1.11
C GLN A 64 -10.04 3.29 -2.49
N VAL A 65 -9.75 2.22 -3.25
CA VAL A 65 -8.96 2.31 -4.50
C VAL A 65 -9.56 3.24 -5.55
N ASN A 66 -10.88 3.19 -5.77
CA ASN A 66 -11.55 3.94 -6.84
C ASN A 66 -12.16 5.28 -6.39
N VAL A 67 -11.83 5.75 -5.18
CA VAL A 67 -12.28 7.06 -4.71
C VAL A 67 -11.63 8.17 -5.53
N SER A 68 -12.47 9.07 -6.06
CA SER A 68 -12.08 10.26 -6.82
C SER A 68 -13.01 11.42 -6.47
N PRO A 69 -12.56 12.69 -6.56
CA PRO A 69 -11.23 13.12 -6.99
C PRO A 69 -10.14 12.86 -5.95
N ARG A 70 -9.00 12.32 -6.38
CA ARG A 70 -7.83 12.08 -5.52
C ARG A 70 -6.57 11.92 -6.34
N ASP A 71 -5.42 12.32 -5.80
CA ASP A 71 -4.13 12.12 -6.46
C ASP A 71 -3.93 10.65 -6.88
N VAL A 72 -3.68 10.42 -8.17
CA VAL A 72 -3.49 9.09 -8.75
C VAL A 72 -2.40 8.27 -8.05
N ARG A 73 -1.37 8.94 -7.47
CA ARG A 73 -0.29 8.28 -6.72
C ARG A 73 -0.82 7.58 -5.47
N ILE A 74 -1.87 8.11 -4.84
CA ILE A 74 -2.50 7.49 -3.66
C ILE A 74 -3.30 6.27 -4.09
N GLY A 75 -4.04 6.35 -5.20
CA GLY A 75 -4.66 5.17 -5.81
C GLY A 75 -3.64 4.08 -6.13
N ARG A 76 -2.50 4.46 -6.72
CA ARG A 76 -1.39 3.55 -7.02
C ARG A 76 -0.82 2.89 -5.77
N LEU A 77 -0.61 3.66 -4.70
CA LEU A 77 -0.15 3.15 -3.40
C LEU A 77 -1.11 2.08 -2.87
N LEU A 78 -2.41 2.37 -2.82
CA LEU A 78 -3.44 1.43 -2.33
C LEU A 78 -3.48 0.14 -3.15
N ARG A 79 -3.40 0.25 -4.49
CA ARG A 79 -3.40 -0.90 -5.39
C ARG A 79 -2.12 -1.75 -5.25
N LEU A 80 -0.97 -1.12 -5.05
CA LEU A 80 0.28 -1.82 -4.75
C LEU A 80 0.18 -2.54 -3.40
N THR A 81 -0.35 -1.91 -2.35
CA THR A 81 -0.57 -2.57 -1.05
C THR A 81 -1.44 -3.82 -1.19
N LEU A 82 -2.52 -3.76 -1.99
CA LEU A 82 -3.37 -4.92 -2.27
C LEU A 82 -2.62 -6.07 -2.97
N ARG A 83 -1.66 -5.76 -3.85
CA ARG A 83 -0.84 -6.77 -4.54
C ARG A 83 0.27 -7.35 -3.66
N LEU A 84 0.63 -6.64 -2.60
CA LEU A 84 1.69 -7.00 -1.68
C LEU A 84 1.17 -7.63 -0.38
N LEU A 85 -0.10 -8.04 -0.32
CA LEU A 85 -0.61 -8.77 0.83
C LEU A 85 0.18 -10.09 1.01
N PRO A 86 0.61 -10.44 2.24
CA PRO A 86 1.32 -11.68 2.53
C PRO A 86 0.51 -12.92 2.11
N ALA A 87 1.19 -13.98 1.69
CA ALA A 87 0.54 -15.16 1.10
C ALA A 87 1.14 -16.52 1.50
N GLU A 88 2.20 -16.57 2.31
CA GLU A 88 2.94 -17.80 2.66
C GLU A 88 3.46 -18.60 1.44
N ASP A 89 3.76 -17.92 0.33
CA ASP A 89 4.22 -18.54 -0.92
C ASP A 89 5.76 -18.48 -1.13
N GLY A 90 6.50 -18.09 -0.08
CA GLY A 90 7.95 -17.91 -0.12
C GLY A 90 8.44 -16.55 -0.63
N LEU A 91 7.54 -15.67 -1.10
CA LEU A 91 7.88 -14.33 -1.59
C LEU A 91 7.63 -13.22 -0.54
N ASP A 92 7.22 -13.58 0.67
CA ASP A 92 6.82 -12.61 1.70
C ASP A 92 7.98 -11.73 2.19
N GLU A 93 9.23 -12.20 2.08
CA GLU A 93 10.41 -11.37 2.39
C GLU A 93 10.57 -10.21 1.39
N GLU A 94 10.21 -10.42 0.12
CA GLU A 94 10.16 -9.35 -0.89
C GLU A 94 8.98 -8.41 -0.67
N ARG A 95 7.80 -8.98 -0.36
CA ARG A 95 6.62 -8.18 -0.01
C ARG A 95 6.89 -7.28 1.19
N ALA A 96 7.55 -7.80 2.23
CA ALA A 96 7.92 -7.03 3.41
C ALA A 96 8.79 -5.82 3.06
N ARG A 97 9.82 -5.99 2.22
CA ARG A 97 10.67 -4.87 1.77
C ARG A 97 9.89 -3.82 1.00
N MET A 98 9.02 -4.25 0.08
CA MET A 98 8.20 -3.35 -0.71
C MET A 98 7.16 -2.61 0.15
N LEU A 99 6.50 -3.29 1.09
CA LEU A 99 5.58 -2.68 2.05
C LEU A 99 6.28 -1.63 2.90
N ALA A 100 7.47 -1.94 3.44
CA ALA A 100 8.28 -0.98 4.19
C ALA A 100 8.65 0.25 3.33
N THR A 101 8.94 0.05 2.05
CA THR A 101 9.21 1.16 1.10
C THR A 101 7.95 2.01 0.90
N LEU A 102 6.75 1.42 0.82
CA LEU A 102 5.49 2.17 0.78
C LEU A 102 5.24 2.95 2.08
N CYS A 103 5.56 2.39 3.26
CA CYS A 103 5.47 3.11 4.54
C CYS A 103 6.25 4.42 4.50
N GLN A 104 7.46 4.40 3.95
CA GLN A 104 8.33 5.58 3.83
C GLN A 104 7.75 6.68 2.92
N MET A 105 6.83 6.34 2.01
CA MET A 105 6.17 7.31 1.13
C MET A 105 4.99 8.04 1.81
N VAL A 106 4.40 7.46 2.86
CA VAL A 106 3.21 8.05 3.50
C VAL A 106 3.52 9.39 4.19
N PRO A 107 4.58 9.55 5.01
CA PRO A 107 4.88 10.83 5.65
C PRO A 107 5.12 12.00 4.67
N PRO A 108 5.92 11.89 3.60
CA PRO A 108 6.07 12.99 2.64
C PRO A 108 4.77 13.29 1.89
N LEU A 109 3.96 12.29 1.53
CA LEU A 109 2.63 12.51 0.95
C LEU A 109 1.72 13.29 1.92
N LYS A 110 1.66 12.88 3.20
CA LYS A 110 0.87 13.55 4.23
C LYS A 110 1.28 15.02 4.40
N ARG A 111 2.59 15.30 4.48
CA ARG A 111 3.11 16.67 4.55
C ARG A 111 2.76 17.48 3.30
N TRP A 112 2.86 16.87 2.12
CA TRP A 112 2.51 17.52 0.87
C TRP A 112 1.01 17.87 0.81
N MET A 113 0.14 16.95 1.23
CA MET A 113 -1.31 17.18 1.25
C MET A 113 -1.68 18.31 2.20
N ARG A 114 -1.17 18.25 3.43
CA ARG A 114 -1.38 19.28 4.44
C ARG A 114 -0.98 20.68 3.94
N ARG A 115 0.24 20.85 3.42
CA ARG A 115 0.70 22.15 2.89
C ARG A 115 -0.21 22.67 1.76
N ARG A 116 -0.71 21.78 0.91
CA ARG A 116 -1.60 22.14 -0.21
C ARG A 116 -3.00 22.54 0.25
N LEU A 117 -3.55 21.86 1.25
CA LEU A 117 -4.81 22.22 1.90
C LEU A 117 -4.70 23.57 2.61
N GLU A 118 -3.65 23.78 3.40
CA GLU A 118 -3.38 25.04 4.11
C GLU A 118 -3.27 26.22 3.13
N ALA A 119 -2.54 26.06 2.01
CA ALA A 119 -2.43 27.08 0.96
C ALA A 119 -3.76 27.38 0.23
N ARG A 120 -4.80 26.57 0.47
CA ARG A 120 -6.15 26.74 -0.08
C ARG A 120 -7.16 27.18 0.97
N HIS A 121 -6.68 27.51 2.18
CA HIS A 121 -7.50 27.81 3.34
C HIS A 121 -8.47 26.68 3.70
N SER A 122 -8.11 25.44 3.37
CA SER A 122 -8.77 24.21 3.84
C SER A 122 -8.01 23.66 5.05
N GLY A 123 -8.74 23.13 6.03
CA GLY A 123 -8.14 22.41 7.16
C GLY A 123 -7.63 21.05 6.73
N SER A 124 -6.60 20.53 7.41
CA SER A 124 -6.24 19.11 7.34
C SER A 124 -6.88 18.44 8.55
N SER A 125 -7.65 17.39 8.30
CA SER A 125 -8.25 16.53 9.33
C SER A 125 -7.18 15.76 10.11
N GLY A 126 -6.04 15.52 9.46
CA GLY A 126 -4.96 14.69 9.98
C GLY A 126 -5.11 13.21 9.65
N ASP A 127 -6.25 12.77 9.11
CA ASP A 127 -6.39 11.45 8.50
C ASP A 127 -5.84 11.45 7.06
N PHE A 128 -5.13 10.39 6.68
CA PHE A 128 -4.43 10.36 5.40
C PHE A 128 -5.38 10.31 4.20
N LEU A 129 -6.42 9.49 4.25
CA LEU A 129 -7.32 9.26 3.11
C LEU A 129 -8.40 10.33 3.02
N ASP A 130 -8.83 10.87 4.16
CA ASP A 130 -9.72 12.02 4.19
C ASP A 130 -9.02 13.26 3.63
N ASP A 131 -7.80 13.58 4.08
CA ASP A 131 -7.02 14.71 3.56
C ASP A 131 -6.74 14.55 2.05
N ALA A 132 -6.53 13.32 1.59
CA ALA A 132 -6.32 13.03 0.17
C ALA A 132 -7.56 13.35 -0.68
N SER A 133 -8.74 13.00 -0.18
CA SER A 133 -10.02 13.21 -0.86
C SER A 133 -10.41 14.69 -0.83
N GLU A 134 -10.26 15.34 0.34
CA GLU A 134 -10.50 16.78 0.48
C GLU A 134 -9.58 17.59 -0.44
N LEU A 135 -8.30 17.22 -0.51
CA LEU A 135 -7.37 17.90 -1.41
C LEU A 135 -7.75 17.71 -2.87
N GLY A 136 -8.21 16.51 -3.26
CA GLY A 136 -8.70 16.25 -4.60
C GLY A 136 -9.84 17.18 -4.99
N VAL A 137 -10.84 17.34 -4.11
CA VAL A 137 -11.95 18.28 -4.31
C VAL A 137 -11.45 19.73 -4.40
N ALA A 138 -10.55 20.12 -3.51
CA ALA A 138 -10.00 21.47 -3.49
C ALA A 138 -9.19 21.80 -4.76
N LEU A 139 -8.45 20.83 -5.31
CA LEU A 139 -7.68 20.96 -6.55
C LEU A 139 -8.56 21.02 -7.79
N GLN A 140 -9.71 20.33 -7.81
CA GLN A 140 -10.69 20.49 -8.90
C GLN A 140 -11.30 21.89 -8.91
N ARG A 141 -11.66 22.42 -7.74
CA ARG A 141 -12.26 23.76 -7.61
C ARG A 141 -11.28 24.87 -7.96
N ILE A 142 -10.03 24.75 -7.49
CA ILE A 142 -8.99 25.75 -7.70
C ILE A 142 -7.74 25.04 -8.22
N PRO A 143 -7.60 24.90 -9.54
CA PRO A 143 -6.40 24.32 -10.14
C PRO A 143 -5.18 25.18 -9.79
N GLY A 144 -4.12 24.56 -9.29
CA GLY A 144 -2.87 25.28 -9.03
C GLY A 144 -2.18 25.70 -10.32
N LEU A 145 -1.38 26.78 -10.27
CA LEU A 145 -0.51 27.16 -11.37
C LEU A 145 0.61 26.11 -11.51
N GLY A 146 0.88 25.66 -12.75
CA GLY A 146 1.91 24.65 -13.05
C GLY A 146 1.33 23.30 -13.49
N LYS A 147 2.09 22.21 -13.29
CA LYS A 147 1.62 20.87 -13.66
C LYS A 147 0.46 20.43 -12.77
N HIS A 148 -0.65 20.09 -13.41
CA HIS A 148 -1.83 19.56 -12.72
C HIS A 148 -1.53 18.20 -12.08
N VAL A 149 -2.05 18.01 -10.88
CA VAL A 149 -2.09 16.69 -10.25
C VAL A 149 -3.17 15.87 -10.97
N PRO A 150 -2.88 14.66 -11.45
CA PRO A 150 -3.92 13.79 -12.00
C PRO A 150 -4.86 13.35 -10.87
N LEU A 151 -6.16 13.64 -11.03
CA LEU A 151 -7.20 13.40 -10.01
C LEU A 151 -8.17 12.27 -10.36
N ASN A 152 -7.92 11.57 -11.46
CA ASN A 152 -8.68 10.41 -11.89
C ASN A 152 -8.26 9.14 -11.13
N VAL A 153 -9.09 8.10 -11.25
CA VAL A 153 -8.78 6.76 -10.74
C VAL A 153 -7.48 6.24 -11.40
N ASP A 154 -6.66 5.53 -10.63
CA ASP A 154 -5.48 4.85 -11.17
C ASP A 154 -5.92 3.62 -11.97
N GLU A 155 -5.87 3.75 -13.29
CA GLU A 155 -6.20 2.67 -14.24
C GLU A 155 -4.94 2.01 -14.82
N TRP A 156 -3.74 2.47 -14.48
CA TRP A 156 -2.52 1.90 -15.04
C TRP A 156 -2.40 0.43 -14.62
N PRO A 157 -2.11 -0.50 -15.55
CA PRO A 157 -1.99 -1.90 -15.19
C PRO A 157 -0.88 -2.10 -14.14
N LEU A 158 -1.12 -3.03 -13.22
CA LEU A 158 -0.10 -3.51 -12.29
C LEU A 158 0.36 -4.90 -12.74
N PRO A 159 1.68 -5.16 -12.71
CA PRO A 159 2.21 -6.51 -12.92
C PRO A 159 1.59 -7.51 -11.95
N SER A 160 1.53 -8.77 -12.38
CA SER A 160 1.07 -9.88 -11.54
C SER A 160 2.23 -10.56 -10.81
N ASP A 161 3.46 -10.44 -11.31
CA ASP A 161 4.66 -10.98 -10.70
C ASP A 161 5.21 -10.03 -9.63
N VAL A 162 5.62 -10.60 -8.49
CA VAL A 162 6.22 -9.89 -7.34
C VAL A 162 7.52 -9.20 -7.75
N GLN A 163 8.32 -9.82 -8.64
CA GLN A 163 9.57 -9.23 -9.13
C GLN A 163 9.32 -7.91 -9.87
N ASP A 164 8.31 -7.88 -10.74
CA ASP A 164 7.96 -6.69 -11.51
C ASP A 164 7.30 -5.59 -10.65
N LEU A 165 6.62 -5.97 -9.56
CA LEU A 165 6.04 -5.02 -8.60
C LEU A 165 7.10 -4.14 -7.94
N HIS A 166 8.32 -4.64 -7.76
CA HIS A 166 9.42 -3.84 -7.21
C HIS A 166 9.66 -2.58 -8.05
N SER A 167 9.69 -2.73 -9.38
CA SER A 167 9.89 -1.61 -10.30
C SER A 167 8.76 -0.57 -10.19
N GLU A 168 7.53 -1.00 -9.91
CA GLU A 168 6.37 -0.13 -9.74
C GLU A 168 6.41 0.62 -8.41
N VAL A 169 6.85 -0.03 -7.33
CA VAL A 169 7.10 0.62 -6.04
C VAL A 169 8.18 1.69 -6.18
N GLU A 170 9.29 1.39 -6.86
CA GLU A 170 10.33 2.39 -7.11
C GLU A 170 9.84 3.58 -7.96
N LYS A 171 9.09 3.31 -9.04
CA LYS A 171 8.49 4.36 -9.88
C LYS A 171 7.59 5.27 -9.05
N LEU A 172 6.75 4.68 -8.20
CA LEU A 172 5.91 5.45 -7.27
C LEU A 172 6.77 6.28 -6.32
N GLY A 173 7.80 5.69 -5.69
CA GLY A 173 8.71 6.39 -4.79
C GLY A 173 9.39 7.60 -5.42
N ARG A 174 9.86 7.46 -6.67
CA ARG A 174 10.42 8.59 -7.45
C ARG A 174 9.39 9.69 -7.71
N SER A 175 8.12 9.33 -7.95
CA SER A 175 7.04 10.30 -8.18
C SER A 175 6.57 11.02 -6.91
N VAL A 176 6.75 10.40 -5.74
CA VAL A 176 6.43 10.99 -4.43
C VAL A 176 7.53 11.98 -4.03
N ASN A 177 8.79 11.60 -4.24
CA ASN A 177 9.98 12.34 -3.82
C ASN A 177 10.58 13.23 -4.91
N LEU A 178 9.75 13.82 -5.79
CA LEU A 178 10.24 14.75 -6.80
C LEU A 178 11.05 15.87 -6.12
N PRO A 179 12.33 16.08 -6.48
CA PRO A 179 13.11 17.19 -5.95
C PRO A 179 12.37 18.48 -6.31
N SER A 180 12.18 19.34 -5.31
CA SER A 180 11.49 20.61 -5.48
C SER A 180 12.11 21.36 -6.66
N ALA A 181 11.37 21.48 -7.76
CA ALA A 181 11.74 22.36 -8.85
C ALA A 181 11.61 23.79 -8.34
N GLY A 182 12.72 24.33 -7.83
CA GLY A 182 12.82 25.70 -7.33
C GLY A 182 13.28 25.78 -5.88
N GLY A 183 14.52 25.37 -5.58
CA GLY A 183 15.37 25.95 -4.52
C GLY A 183 14.89 26.00 -3.08
N VAL A 184 13.71 25.48 -2.73
CA VAL A 184 13.18 25.49 -1.36
C VAL A 184 13.33 24.10 -0.77
N LYS A 185 14.28 23.97 0.17
CA LYS A 185 14.41 22.80 1.05
C LYS A 185 13.23 22.77 2.01
N ALA A 186 12.75 21.55 2.29
CA ALA A 186 11.78 21.27 3.34
C ALA A 186 12.34 21.62 4.74
#